data_AF-A0A9D1HUC9-F1
#
_entry.id   AF-A0A9D1HUC9-F1
#
_cell.length_a   1.000
_cell.length_b   1.000
_cell.length_c   1.000
_cell.angle_alpha   90.00
_cell.angle_beta   90.00
_cell.angle_gamma   90.00
#
_symmetry.space_group_name_H-M   'P 1'
#
loop_
_entity.id
_entity.type
_entity.pdbx_description
1 polymer ?
#
loop_
_entity_poly.entity_id
_entity_poly.type
_entity_poly.pdbx_seq_one_letter_code
_entity_poly.pdbx_strand_id
1 'polypeptide(L)'
;MGLFHRRKQNLDQRGFTVVELVVSFALAMIVIVFLFQVLIQVKELYVSGVIKTELLTKQTNITKTISDDLSNRKILYATNCGEYCLNFTFEDNTTKQLKVDKPNKVIRYGNYATKLADGSKIGEMHVTTETPMTSPTAAMMGNNSFIRIDIPVTHHLFTGDNFGIRLVYQYNNQETALNNIVFEGNGQTEHLYLRGLEEMVLYNTIAYQEPGWFVIDENGNMIENDSRVRTNCSVGNTVGETYTCEYSFYNNGTLVNKRTRRVTVVPAETDYQYTGQEQVFIPPVNGTYKVELWGAQGGGSYGGNGAYTSGTINLTPSETLYVYVGEHKARGDVAVAFNGGGSSMLENSHPDDINRYNSGGGATDVRLVGGSWSNLNGLQSRIMVAAGGGGGYELAAGETTGGAGGTLTGIDGKVIGASDVTVAKGGTQTAGGTGGSGSYAKGDSGAFGRGGNGGSKYLSGGGGGYYGGGASGVATDTAATGAGGSSFISGYTGCNAIDKDGNHTGKPQHYSGKVFSNGKMVAGTGSMPSYKGGTMPGNSGHGYARFTLLSIVSSN
;
A
#
# COMPACT_ATOMS: atom_id res chain seq x y z
N MET A 1 81.97 -42.91 55.89
CA MET A 1 81.82 -44.38 55.77
C MET A 1 80.68 -44.64 54.78
N GLY A 2 80.96 -45.33 53.66
CA GLY A 2 79.97 -45.85 52.70
C GLY A 2 79.36 -44.84 51.71
N LEU A 3 79.84 -44.76 50.46
CA LEU A 3 79.55 -45.65 49.31
C LEU A 3 78.27 -45.29 48.54
N PHE A 4 78.48 -44.57 47.43
CA PHE A 4 77.89 -44.78 46.10
C PHE A 4 76.48 -45.40 45.99
N HIS A 5 75.55 -44.63 45.41
CA HIS A 5 74.92 -45.06 44.17
C HIS A 5 74.55 -43.89 43.25
N ARG A 6 75.31 -43.80 42.14
CA ARG A 6 74.94 -43.05 40.93
C ARG A 6 73.65 -43.63 40.37
N ARG A 7 72.63 -42.80 40.15
CA ARG A 7 71.77 -42.93 38.96
C ARG A 7 72.10 -41.77 38.03
N LYS A 8 72.86 -42.08 36.98
CA LYS A 8 72.93 -41.26 35.76
C LYS A 8 71.51 -41.21 35.18
N GLN A 9 70.81 -40.10 35.36
CA GLN A 9 69.76 -39.72 34.41
C GLN A 9 70.49 -39.09 33.21
N ASN A 10 70.46 -39.79 32.07
CA ASN A 10 70.84 -39.21 30.79
C ASN A 10 69.93 -38.01 30.53
N LEU A 11 70.45 -36.81 30.66
CA LEU A 11 69.90 -35.66 29.94
C LEU A 11 70.31 -35.87 28.48
N ASP A 12 69.39 -36.45 27.70
CA ASP A 12 69.41 -36.42 26.24
C ASP A 12 69.48 -34.94 25.81
N GLN A 13 70.69 -34.42 25.59
CA GLN A 13 70.91 -33.14 24.92
C GLN A 13 70.60 -33.31 23.43
N ARG A 14 69.30 -33.44 23.10
CA ARG A 14 68.83 -33.31 21.73
C ARG A 14 68.88 -31.82 21.39
N GLY A 15 69.93 -31.41 20.69
CA GLY A 15 69.93 -30.10 20.04
C GLY A 15 68.71 -29.99 19.12
N PHE A 16 68.10 -28.81 19.07
CA PHE A 16 66.97 -28.52 18.19
C PHE A 16 67.27 -29.03 16.78
N THR A 17 66.45 -29.95 16.29
CA THR A 17 66.61 -30.44 14.93
C THR A 17 66.27 -29.30 13.95
N VAL A 18 66.92 -29.28 12.78
CA VAL A 18 66.63 -28.29 11.73
C VAL A 18 65.14 -28.29 11.38
N VAL A 19 64.49 -29.46 11.46
CA VAL A 19 63.04 -29.63 11.27
C VAL A 19 62.24 -28.88 12.34
N GLU A 20 62.56 -29.02 13.62
CA GLU A 20 61.88 -28.30 14.71
C GLU A 20 62.08 -26.78 14.62
N LEU A 21 63.25 -26.30 14.17
CA LEU A 21 63.50 -24.88 13.94
C LEU A 21 62.63 -24.33 12.80
N VAL A 22 62.56 -25.05 11.68
CA VAL A 22 61.75 -24.66 10.51
C VAL A 22 60.26 -24.67 10.86
N VAL A 23 59.78 -25.69 11.59
CA VAL A 23 58.39 -25.77 12.03
C VAL A 23 58.05 -24.64 13.00
N SER A 24 58.94 -24.33 13.96
CA SER A 24 58.73 -23.24 14.92
C SER A 24 58.69 -21.88 14.23
N PHE A 25 59.56 -21.66 13.24
CA PHE A 25 59.57 -20.43 12.45
C PHE A 25 58.33 -20.31 11.56
N ALA A 26 57.90 -21.39 10.90
CA ALA A 26 56.67 -21.40 10.11
C ALA A 26 55.45 -21.11 10.97
N LEU A 27 55.36 -21.71 12.16
CA LEU A 27 54.27 -21.49 13.11
C LEU A 27 54.27 -20.06 13.64
N ALA A 28 55.45 -19.50 13.96
CA ALA A 28 55.59 -18.09 14.33
C ALA A 28 55.15 -17.15 13.21
N MET A 29 55.53 -17.42 11.95
CA MET A 29 55.12 -16.61 10.80
C MET A 29 53.60 -16.66 10.57
N ILE A 30 52.97 -17.83 10.72
CA ILE A 30 51.51 -17.97 10.62
C ILE A 30 50.82 -17.15 11.73
N VAL A 31 51.31 -17.24 12.97
CA VAL A 31 50.77 -16.46 14.10
C VAL A 31 50.95 -14.96 13.86
N ILE A 32 52.10 -14.52 13.34
CA ILE A 32 52.35 -13.11 13.03
C ILE A 32 51.39 -12.62 11.94
N VAL A 33 51.21 -13.38 10.85
CA VAL A 33 50.26 -13.03 9.78
C VAL A 33 48.84 -12.93 10.33
N PHE A 34 48.44 -13.87 11.18
CA PHE A 34 47.11 -13.86 11.80
C PHE A 34 46.93 -12.63 12.73
N LEU A 35 47.93 -12.30 13.54
CA LEU A 35 47.91 -11.11 14.39
C LEU A 35 47.82 -9.82 13.56
N PHE A 36 48.54 -9.72 12.45
CA PHE A 36 48.44 -8.59 11.54
C PHE A 36 47.06 -8.50 10.88
N GLN A 37 46.45 -9.64 10.48
CA GLN A 37 45.10 -9.67 9.95
C GLN A 37 44.07 -9.19 10.97
N VAL A 38 44.14 -9.67 12.22
CA VAL A 38 43.26 -9.22 13.30
C VAL A 38 43.46 -7.72 13.56
N LEU A 39 44.71 -7.24 13.58
CA LEU A 39 45.00 -5.82 13.81
C LEU A 39 44.42 -4.94 12.69
N ILE A 40 44.53 -5.37 11.43
CA ILE A 40 43.93 -4.67 10.29
C ILE A 40 42.40 -4.64 10.42
N GLN A 41 41.77 -5.79 10.73
CA GLN A 41 40.32 -5.87 10.91
C GLN A 41 39.83 -4.97 12.06
N VAL A 42 40.52 -4.96 13.20
CA VAL A 42 40.18 -4.10 14.33
C VAL A 42 40.35 -2.63 13.97
N LYS A 43 41.41 -2.27 13.23
CA LYS A 43 41.62 -0.91 12.73
C LYS A 43 40.51 -0.46 11.78
N GLU A 44 40.12 -1.30 10.82
CA GLU A 44 39.02 -1.01 9.90
C GLU A 44 37.69 -0.85 10.62
N LEU A 45 37.40 -1.73 11.59
CA LEU A 45 36.20 -1.65 12.43
C LEU A 45 36.17 -0.36 13.25
N TYR A 46 37.31 0.03 13.83
CA TYR A 46 37.44 1.27 14.60
C TYR A 46 37.24 2.52 13.72
N VAL A 47 37.92 2.60 12.58
CA VAL A 47 37.79 3.72 11.63
C VAL A 47 36.35 3.82 11.11
N SER A 48 35.76 2.69 10.74
CA SER A 48 34.36 2.61 10.31
C SER A 48 33.41 3.07 11.42
N GLY A 49 33.60 2.63 12.66
CA GLY A 49 32.81 3.08 13.81
C GLY A 49 32.87 4.60 14.02
N VAL A 50 34.07 5.18 14.00
CA VAL A 50 34.27 6.64 14.16
C VAL A 50 33.58 7.43 13.06
N ILE A 51 33.76 7.04 11.78
CA ILE A 51 33.13 7.72 10.65
C ILE A 51 31.61 7.60 10.73
N LYS A 52 31.07 6.43 11.07
CA LYS A 52 29.63 6.23 11.22
C LYS A 52 29.05 7.13 12.30
N THR A 53 29.69 7.19 13.47
CA THR A 53 29.29 8.09 14.56
C THR A 53 29.38 9.56 14.15
N GLU A 54 30.43 9.95 13.42
CA GLU A 54 30.58 11.32 12.93
C GLU A 54 29.45 11.69 11.96
N LEU A 55 29.14 10.84 10.97
CA LEU A 55 28.07 11.07 10.00
C LEU A 55 26.69 11.14 10.66
N LEU A 56 26.38 10.22 11.58
CA LEU A 56 25.13 10.23 12.35
C LEU A 56 25.00 11.48 13.23
N THR A 57 26.12 11.92 13.83
CA THR A 57 26.14 13.15 14.65
C THR A 57 25.89 14.39 13.79
N LYS A 58 26.54 14.47 12.62
CA LYS A 58 26.36 15.57 11.66
C LYS A 58 24.92 15.62 11.13
N GLN A 59 24.36 14.47 10.76
CA GLN A 59 22.97 14.31 10.37
C GLN A 59 22.03 14.80 11.48
N THR A 60 22.22 14.30 12.71
CA THR A 60 21.39 14.66 13.87
C THR A 60 21.41 16.15 14.13
N ASN A 61 22.60 16.76 14.15
CA ASN A 61 22.73 18.18 14.46
C ASN A 61 22.07 19.07 13.41
N ILE A 62 22.34 18.83 12.12
CA ILE A 62 21.73 19.65 11.07
C ILE A 62 20.22 19.45 10.98
N THR A 63 19.74 18.21 11.08
CA THR A 63 18.30 17.92 11.11
C THR A 63 17.65 18.61 12.29
N LYS A 64 18.24 18.53 13.49
CA LYS A 64 17.74 19.22 14.67
C LYS A 64 17.70 20.73 14.50
N THR A 65 18.77 21.35 13.99
CA THR A 65 18.79 22.81 13.77
C THR A 65 17.66 23.25 12.84
N ILE A 66 17.42 22.50 11.76
CA ILE A 66 16.32 22.81 10.83
C ILE A 66 14.97 22.55 11.51
N SER A 67 14.78 21.39 12.14
CA SER A 67 13.54 21.02 12.81
C SER A 67 13.17 21.96 13.96
N ASP A 68 14.13 22.44 14.74
CA ASP A 68 13.89 23.42 15.81
C ASP A 68 13.37 24.73 15.22
N ASP A 69 13.95 25.21 14.11
CA ASP A 69 13.48 26.42 13.43
C ASP A 69 12.08 26.24 12.83
N LEU A 70 11.81 25.09 12.20
CA LEU A 70 10.51 24.78 11.58
C LEU A 70 9.41 24.46 12.59
N SER A 71 9.75 23.95 13.79
CA SER A 71 8.74 23.62 14.81
C SER A 71 8.31 24.84 15.62
N ASN A 72 9.17 25.85 15.72
CA ASN A 72 8.92 27.04 16.55
C ASN A 72 8.41 28.25 15.75
N ARG A 73 8.51 28.21 14.42
CA ARG A 73 8.11 29.33 13.56
C ARG A 73 7.34 28.83 12.35
N LYS A 74 6.24 29.49 12.05
CA LYS A 74 5.45 29.19 10.86
C LYS A 74 6.17 29.70 9.61
N ILE A 75 6.44 28.82 8.66
CA ILE A 75 6.87 29.24 7.32
C ILE A 75 5.70 29.99 6.65
N LEU A 76 5.96 31.14 6.05
CA LEU A 76 5.01 31.83 5.17
C LEU A 76 5.17 31.37 3.72
N TYR A 77 6.42 31.30 3.25
CA TYR A 77 6.74 30.82 1.92
C TYR A 77 8.19 30.34 1.83
N ALA A 78 8.48 29.56 0.79
CA ALA A 78 9.82 29.16 0.44
C ALA A 78 10.15 29.60 -0.99
N THR A 79 11.35 30.14 -1.20
CA THR A 79 11.82 30.57 -2.52
C THR A 79 13.08 29.82 -2.91
N ASN A 80 13.25 29.64 -4.21
CA ASN A 80 14.51 29.10 -4.74
C ASN A 80 15.59 30.19 -4.72
N CYS A 81 16.80 29.84 -4.31
CA CYS A 81 17.96 30.76 -4.30
C CYS A 81 19.14 30.28 -5.17
N GLY A 82 18.92 29.31 -6.04
CA GLY A 82 19.90 28.70 -6.93
C GLY A 82 19.96 27.17 -6.79
N GLU A 83 20.99 26.57 -7.38
CA GLU A 83 21.19 25.12 -7.39
C GLU A 83 21.19 24.52 -5.98
N TYR A 84 20.23 23.63 -5.70
CA TYR A 84 19.98 23.01 -4.39
C TYR A 84 19.93 24.00 -3.21
N CYS A 85 19.30 25.16 -3.42
CA CYS A 85 19.20 26.25 -2.46
C CYS A 85 17.74 26.65 -2.22
N LEU A 86 17.32 26.65 -0.96
CA LEU A 86 15.99 27.09 -0.50
C LEU A 86 16.11 28.18 0.54
N ASN A 87 15.37 29.27 0.36
CA ASN A 87 15.15 30.26 1.41
C ASN A 87 13.77 30.02 2.02
N PHE A 88 13.71 29.81 3.34
CA PHE A 88 12.47 29.77 4.10
C PHE A 88 12.25 31.12 4.75
N THR A 89 11.14 31.79 4.42
CA THR A 89 10.71 33.01 5.08
C THR A 89 9.61 32.69 6.09
N PHE A 90 9.77 33.17 7.32
CA PHE A 90 8.86 32.90 8.44
C PHE A 90 7.89 34.06 8.69
N GLU A 91 6.89 33.85 9.54
CA GLU A 91 5.87 34.85 9.90
C GLU A 91 6.43 36.12 10.54
N ASP A 92 7.63 36.05 11.12
CA ASP A 92 8.37 37.20 11.66
C ASP A 92 9.17 37.96 10.58
N ASN A 93 8.97 37.64 9.30
CA ASN A 93 9.71 38.12 8.14
C ASN A 93 11.21 37.81 8.14
N THR A 94 11.69 36.94 9.04
CA THR A 94 13.07 36.45 8.99
C THR A 94 13.21 35.37 7.92
N THR A 95 14.40 35.28 7.33
CA THR A 95 14.71 34.26 6.30
C THR A 95 15.85 33.35 6.76
N LYS A 96 15.72 32.03 6.53
CA LYS A 96 16.80 31.05 6.71
C LYS A 96 17.04 30.29 5.41
N GLN A 97 18.30 30.20 5.00
CA GLN A 97 18.71 29.50 3.80
C GLN A 97 19.16 28.07 4.09
N LEU A 98 18.58 27.08 3.41
CA LEU A 98 19.11 25.72 3.27
C LEU A 98 19.84 25.61 1.94
N LYS A 99 21.13 25.30 1.96
CA LYS A 99 21.95 25.17 0.74
C LYS A 99 22.80 23.92 0.78
N VAL A 100 22.78 23.17 -0.33
CA VAL A 100 23.62 21.98 -0.53
C VAL A 100 24.74 22.32 -1.51
N ASP A 101 25.97 22.31 -1.02
CA ASP A 101 27.18 22.46 -1.82
C ASP A 101 27.81 21.07 -2.03
N LYS A 102 27.40 20.40 -3.12
CA LYS A 102 27.87 19.05 -3.46
C LYS A 102 29.40 19.01 -3.68
N PRO A 103 30.03 19.92 -4.45
CA PRO A 103 31.48 19.89 -4.67
C PRO A 103 32.29 19.97 -3.37
N ASN A 104 31.89 20.84 -2.45
CA ASN A 104 32.60 21.00 -1.18
C ASN A 104 32.11 20.04 -0.08
N LYS A 105 31.07 19.23 -0.36
CA LYS A 105 30.42 18.30 0.57
C LYS A 105 29.90 19.02 1.83
N VAL A 106 29.33 20.21 1.65
CA VAL A 106 28.82 21.03 2.75
C VAL A 106 27.30 21.16 2.63
N ILE A 107 26.60 20.97 3.74
CA ILE A 107 25.19 21.34 3.86
C ILE A 107 25.11 22.51 4.85
N ARG A 108 24.43 23.59 4.47
CA ARG A 108 24.29 24.81 5.26
C ARG A 108 22.83 25.07 5.57
N TYR A 109 22.55 25.48 6.80
CA TYR A 109 21.26 26.02 7.21
C TYR A 109 21.44 27.27 8.06
N GLY A 110 21.10 28.43 7.49
CA GLY A 110 21.40 29.74 8.09
C GLY A 110 22.89 29.87 8.40
N ASN A 111 23.21 30.05 9.69
CA ASN A 111 24.60 30.19 10.15
C ASN A 111 25.28 28.85 10.44
N TYR A 112 24.52 27.75 10.52
CA TYR A 112 25.07 26.43 10.75
C TYR A 112 25.54 25.80 9.44
N ALA A 113 26.72 25.20 9.44
CA ALA A 113 27.28 24.49 8.29
C ALA A 113 27.94 23.19 8.75
N THR A 114 27.65 22.10 8.04
CA THR A 114 28.30 20.80 8.29
C THR A 114 29.02 20.34 7.03
N LYS A 115 30.33 20.11 7.14
CA LYS A 115 31.13 19.49 6.09
C LYS A 115 31.16 17.98 6.35
N LEU A 116 30.84 17.17 5.36
CA LEU A 116 30.80 15.70 5.51
C LEU A 116 32.20 15.09 5.57
N ALA A 117 32.28 13.87 6.09
CA ALA A 117 33.54 13.11 6.16
C ALA A 117 34.07 12.79 4.75
N ASP A 118 35.38 12.58 4.64
CA ASP A 118 36.00 12.13 3.39
C ASP A 118 35.44 10.77 2.97
N GLY A 119 35.25 10.54 1.67
CA GLY A 119 34.54 9.36 1.16
C GLY A 119 33.00 9.48 1.11
N SER A 120 32.41 10.52 1.68
CA SER A 120 30.97 10.81 1.54
C SER A 120 30.60 11.39 0.18
N LYS A 121 29.36 11.10 -0.25
CA LYS A 121 28.70 11.70 -1.42
C LYS A 121 27.30 12.20 -1.03
N ILE A 122 26.94 13.38 -1.51
CA ILE A 122 25.58 13.93 -1.39
C ILE A 122 24.83 13.64 -2.69
N GLY A 123 23.66 13.03 -2.59
CA GLY A 123 22.79 12.80 -3.75
C GLY A 123 21.88 14.00 -4.04
N GLU A 124 20.87 13.77 -4.87
CA GLU A 124 19.91 14.81 -5.27
C GLU A 124 18.99 15.21 -4.11
N MET A 125 18.80 16.53 -3.93
CA MET A 125 17.81 17.03 -2.99
C MET A 125 16.41 16.87 -3.60
N HIS A 126 15.56 16.09 -2.94
CA HIS A 126 14.17 15.89 -3.35
C HIS A 126 13.25 16.66 -2.43
N VAL A 127 12.37 17.47 -3.02
CA VAL A 127 11.33 18.21 -2.30
C VAL A 127 9.99 17.72 -2.82
N THR A 128 9.11 17.27 -1.93
CA THR A 128 7.78 16.79 -2.28
C THR A 128 6.75 17.41 -1.34
N THR A 129 5.55 17.67 -1.83
CA THR A 129 4.42 18.14 -1.04
C THR A 129 3.29 17.13 -1.14
N GLU A 130 2.57 16.93 -0.02
CA GLU A 130 1.42 16.04 0.04
C GLU A 130 0.30 16.72 0.83
N THR A 131 -0.92 16.58 0.35
CA THR A 131 -2.12 17.11 1.01
C THR A 131 -3.06 15.95 1.32
N PRO A 132 -3.13 15.51 2.58
CA PRO A 132 -4.19 14.63 3.05
C PRO A 132 -5.56 15.22 2.76
N MET A 133 -6.43 14.41 2.16
CA MET A 133 -7.83 14.73 1.99
C MET A 133 -8.57 14.24 3.23
N THR A 134 -8.76 15.12 4.21
CA THR A 134 -9.73 14.91 5.29
C THR A 134 -11.08 15.53 4.90
N SER A 135 -12.16 15.13 5.57
CA SER A 135 -13.52 15.66 5.41
C SER A 135 -13.55 17.17 5.11
N PRO A 136 -14.43 17.64 4.18
CA PRO A 136 -14.51 19.03 3.71
C PRO A 136 -14.41 20.12 4.79
N THR A 137 -14.89 19.83 5.99
CA THR A 137 -14.97 20.77 7.12
C THR A 137 -13.75 20.78 8.03
N ALA A 138 -12.98 19.69 8.11
CA ALA A 138 -11.80 19.59 8.99
C ALA A 138 -10.54 20.18 8.34
N ALA A 139 -10.45 20.15 7.01
CA ALA A 139 -9.29 20.62 6.24
C ALA A 139 -9.13 22.16 6.23
N MET A 140 -10.13 22.91 6.71
CA MET A 140 -10.14 24.39 6.67
C MET A 140 -9.61 25.06 7.95
N MET A 141 -9.23 24.30 8.99
CA MET A 141 -8.94 24.88 10.32
C MET A 141 -7.58 24.48 10.94
N GLY A 142 -6.69 23.80 10.21
CA GLY A 142 -5.36 23.41 10.73
C GLY A 142 -4.33 23.10 9.65
N ASN A 143 -3.14 22.63 10.05
CA ASN A 143 -2.11 22.15 9.12
C ASN A 143 -2.65 20.93 8.35
N ASN A 144 -2.91 21.12 7.06
CA ASN A 144 -3.61 20.17 6.20
C ASN A 144 -2.71 19.58 5.09
N SER A 145 -1.42 19.94 5.09
CA SER A 145 -0.44 19.52 4.09
C SER A 145 0.92 19.33 4.76
N PHE A 146 1.83 18.65 4.09
CA PHE A 146 3.22 18.56 4.53
C PHE A 146 4.19 18.65 3.37
N ILE A 147 5.35 19.25 3.66
CA ILE A 147 6.51 19.28 2.77
C ILE A 147 7.53 18.28 3.31
N ARG A 148 8.08 17.47 2.41
CA ARG A 148 9.15 16.53 2.69
C ARG A 148 10.37 16.90 1.88
N ILE A 149 11.50 17.06 2.58
CA ILE A 149 12.80 17.38 1.99
C ILE A 149 13.77 16.25 2.32
N ASP A 150 14.20 15.51 1.31
CA ASP A 150 15.20 14.44 1.42
C ASP A 150 16.51 14.89 0.74
N ILE A 151 17.61 14.88 1.49
CA ILE A 151 18.97 15.11 0.98
C ILE A 151 19.79 13.86 1.31
N PRO A 152 19.86 12.86 0.43
CA PRO A 152 20.54 11.60 0.71
C PRO A 152 22.06 11.83 0.82
N VAL A 153 22.67 11.18 1.81
CA VAL A 153 24.13 11.18 2.00
C VAL A 153 24.58 9.74 2.13
N THR A 154 25.50 9.32 1.27
CA THR A 154 26.07 7.98 1.27
C THR A 154 27.56 8.03 1.55
N HIS A 155 28.14 6.91 1.95
CA HIS A 155 29.57 6.78 2.20
C HIS A 155 30.07 5.43 1.70
N HIS A 156 31.24 5.42 1.05
CA HIS A 156 31.78 4.23 0.38
C HIS A 156 32.02 3.02 1.31
N LEU A 157 32.18 3.22 2.62
CA LEU A 157 32.35 2.14 3.61
C LEU A 157 31.03 1.48 4.06
N PHE A 158 29.85 2.08 3.78
CA PHE A 158 28.56 1.59 4.27
C PHE A 158 27.58 1.40 3.11
N THR A 159 27.60 0.23 2.50
CA THR A 159 26.70 -0.08 1.40
C THR A 159 25.26 -0.20 1.91
N GLY A 160 24.36 0.63 1.37
CA GLY A 160 22.93 0.64 1.72
C GLY A 160 22.55 1.59 2.86
N ASP A 161 23.51 2.14 3.61
CA ASP A 161 23.22 3.13 4.65
C ASP A 161 23.07 4.54 4.04
N ASN A 162 22.10 5.31 4.57
CA ASN A 162 21.88 6.71 4.22
C ASN A 162 21.99 7.58 5.49
N PHE A 163 22.97 8.48 5.50
CA PHE A 163 23.26 9.44 6.57
C PHE A 163 22.73 10.84 6.25
N GLY A 164 21.78 10.91 5.31
CA GLY A 164 21.23 12.14 4.76
C GLY A 164 20.17 12.80 5.62
N ILE A 165 19.71 13.97 5.20
CA ILE A 165 18.66 14.71 5.90
C ILE A 165 17.30 14.23 5.38
N ARG A 166 16.36 13.95 6.29
CA ARG A 166 14.95 13.73 5.98
C ARG A 166 14.12 14.63 6.88
N LEU A 167 13.52 15.66 6.30
CA LEU A 167 12.67 16.62 6.99
C LEU A 167 11.23 16.45 6.56
N VAL A 168 10.32 16.57 7.51
CA VAL A 168 8.88 16.65 7.27
C VAL A 168 8.36 17.83 8.08
N TYR A 169 7.68 18.76 7.42
CA TYR A 169 7.04 19.91 8.05
C TYR A 169 5.58 20.00 7.63
N GLN A 170 4.68 20.11 8.61
CA GLN A 170 3.25 20.24 8.37
C GLN A 170 2.88 21.72 8.27
N TYR A 171 2.03 22.07 7.31
CA TYR A 171 1.61 23.44 7.06
C TYR A 171 0.15 23.51 6.60
N ASN A 172 -0.47 24.68 6.77
CA ASN A 172 -1.75 24.99 6.16
C ASN A 172 -1.50 25.50 4.73
N ASN A 173 -1.96 24.75 3.73
CA ASN A 173 -1.75 25.10 2.33
C ASN A 173 -2.47 26.39 1.91
N GLN A 174 -3.50 26.86 2.63
CA GLN A 174 -4.13 28.15 2.36
C GLN A 174 -3.28 29.35 2.83
N GLU A 175 -2.41 29.11 3.81
CA GLU A 175 -1.66 30.16 4.48
C GLU A 175 -0.16 30.15 4.12
N THR A 176 0.31 29.09 3.46
CA THR A 176 1.72 28.89 3.15
C THR A 176 1.93 28.61 1.65
N ALA A 177 2.90 29.30 1.04
CA ALA A 177 3.32 29.06 -0.34
C ALA A 177 4.67 28.31 -0.38
N LEU A 178 4.61 26.98 -0.40
CA LEU A 178 5.80 26.11 -0.51
C LEU A 178 5.92 25.41 -1.87
N ASN A 179 5.07 25.78 -2.83
CA ASN A 179 5.00 25.15 -4.14
C ASN A 179 5.92 25.90 -5.12
N ASN A 180 6.27 25.28 -6.26
CA ASN A 180 7.05 25.92 -7.35
C ASN A 180 8.52 26.18 -7.01
N ILE A 181 9.09 25.36 -6.13
CA ILE A 181 10.52 25.37 -5.86
C ILE A 181 11.22 24.70 -7.06
N VAL A 182 11.39 25.46 -8.13
CA VAL A 182 12.10 25.02 -9.35
C VAL A 182 13.55 25.49 -9.27
N PHE A 183 14.51 24.58 -9.28
CA PHE A 183 15.97 24.89 -9.24
C PHE A 183 16.51 25.39 -10.59
N GLU A 184 15.71 26.16 -11.33
CA GLU A 184 16.14 26.77 -12.59
C GLU A 184 16.50 28.23 -12.34
N GLY A 185 17.80 28.51 -12.46
CA GLY A 185 18.37 29.82 -12.17
C GLY A 185 17.91 30.87 -13.16
N ASN A 186 16.96 31.70 -12.75
CA ASN A 186 16.71 32.97 -13.40
C ASN A 186 16.70 34.04 -12.32
N GLY A 187 17.77 34.84 -12.27
CA GLY A 187 17.96 35.95 -11.35
C GLY A 187 17.00 37.12 -11.61
N GLN A 188 15.69 36.85 -11.57
CA GLN A 188 14.68 37.90 -11.55
C GLN A 188 14.50 38.41 -10.12
N THR A 189 14.30 39.72 -10.01
CA THR A 189 14.20 40.46 -8.74
C THR A 189 12.80 40.40 -8.15
N GLU A 190 11.75 40.35 -9.00
CA GLU A 190 10.37 40.19 -8.57
C GLU A 190 9.78 38.85 -9.02
N HIS A 191 9.03 38.19 -8.15
CA HIS A 191 8.44 36.89 -8.43
C HIS A 191 7.01 36.76 -7.91
N LEU A 192 6.14 36.19 -8.76
CA LEU A 192 4.77 35.81 -8.41
C LEU A 192 4.74 34.42 -7.76
N TYR A 193 4.08 34.34 -6.61
CA TYR A 193 3.84 33.12 -5.85
C TYR A 193 2.34 32.91 -5.63
N LEU A 194 1.94 31.64 -5.62
CA LEU A 194 0.58 31.23 -5.34
C LEU A 194 0.51 30.65 -3.92
N ARG A 195 -0.51 31.06 -3.15
CA ARG A 195 -0.91 30.35 -1.93
C ARG A 195 -1.61 29.05 -2.36
N GLY A 196 -1.58 27.98 -1.58
CA GLY A 196 -2.20 26.72 -2.01
C GLY A 196 -1.44 26.01 -3.14
N LEU A 197 -1.80 24.74 -3.37
CA LEU A 197 -1.14 23.88 -4.36
C LEU A 197 -1.33 24.39 -5.80
N GLU A 198 -0.36 24.11 -6.67
CA GLU A 198 -0.54 24.27 -8.13
C GLU A 198 -1.47 23.21 -8.69
N GLU A 199 -1.39 21.98 -8.20
CA GLU A 199 -2.30 20.89 -8.51
C GLU A 199 -3.24 20.73 -7.33
N MET A 200 -4.43 21.31 -7.42
CA MET A 200 -5.48 21.18 -6.42
C MET A 200 -6.49 20.13 -6.83
N VAL A 201 -7.06 19.48 -5.82
CA VAL A 201 -8.17 18.57 -6.00
C VAL A 201 -9.36 19.11 -5.25
N LEU A 202 -10.48 19.18 -5.95
CA LEU A 202 -11.75 19.64 -5.44
C LEU A 202 -12.73 18.48 -5.43
N TYR A 203 -13.33 18.18 -4.28
CA TYR A 203 -14.49 17.29 -4.29
C TYR A 203 -15.65 17.98 -5.01
N ASN A 204 -16.33 17.26 -5.89
CA ASN A 204 -17.48 17.77 -6.66
C ASN A 204 -18.61 18.35 -5.80
N THR A 205 -18.64 18.06 -4.50
CA THR A 205 -19.60 18.57 -3.52
C THR A 205 -19.21 19.92 -2.91
N ILE A 206 -18.04 20.48 -3.24
CA ILE A 206 -17.50 21.72 -2.66
C ILE A 206 -17.27 22.74 -3.77
N ALA A 207 -17.61 24.01 -3.52
CA ALA A 207 -17.25 25.11 -4.41
C ALA A 207 -15.77 25.48 -4.25
N TYR A 208 -15.08 25.72 -5.37
CA TYR A 208 -13.70 26.19 -5.35
C TYR A 208 -13.60 27.53 -4.61
N GLN A 209 -12.60 27.62 -3.72
CA GLN A 209 -12.20 28.86 -3.06
C GLN A 209 -10.76 29.15 -3.45
N GLU A 210 -10.52 30.37 -3.95
CA GLU A 210 -9.20 30.82 -4.36
C GLU A 210 -8.30 31.04 -3.13
N PRO A 211 -7.18 30.30 -3.00
CA PRO A 211 -6.26 30.47 -1.87
C PRO A 211 -5.51 31.81 -1.85
N GLY A 212 -5.40 32.49 -2.99
CA GLY A 212 -4.74 33.80 -3.13
C GLY A 212 -3.34 33.72 -3.74
N TRP A 213 -2.72 34.90 -3.93
CA TRP A 213 -1.40 35.06 -4.52
C TRP A 213 -0.71 36.32 -3.98
N PHE A 214 0.62 36.34 -4.08
CA PHE A 214 1.42 37.51 -3.72
C PHE A 214 2.63 37.66 -4.65
N VAL A 215 3.17 38.86 -4.72
CA VAL A 215 4.43 39.17 -5.41
C VAL A 215 5.48 39.52 -4.37
N ILE A 216 6.69 38.98 -4.53
CA ILE A 216 7.87 39.48 -3.83
C ILE A 216 8.49 40.56 -4.70
N ASP A 217 8.65 41.77 -4.14
CA ASP A 217 9.28 42.90 -4.83
C ASP A 217 10.82 42.79 -4.84
N GLU A 218 11.50 43.72 -5.51
CA GLU A 218 12.97 43.73 -5.64
C GLU A 218 13.70 43.88 -4.30
N ASN A 219 13.02 44.37 -3.26
CA ASN A 219 13.56 44.56 -1.92
C ASN A 219 13.24 43.36 -1.01
N GLY A 220 12.53 42.34 -1.52
CA GLY A 220 12.12 41.18 -0.75
C GLY A 220 10.81 41.35 0.03
N ASN A 221 10.06 42.44 -0.19
CA ASN A 221 8.78 42.66 0.48
C ASN A 221 7.65 41.89 -0.21
N MET A 222 6.71 41.38 0.59
CA MET A 222 5.53 40.68 0.10
C MET A 222 4.39 41.67 -0.18
N ILE A 223 3.86 41.64 -1.39
CA ILE A 223 2.68 42.41 -1.83
C ILE A 223 1.54 41.43 -2.12
N GLU A 224 0.60 41.32 -1.18
CA GLU A 224 -0.60 40.49 -1.32
C GLU A 224 -1.54 41.06 -2.39
N ASN A 225 -2.13 40.17 -3.21
CA ASN A 225 -3.11 40.54 -4.25
C ASN A 225 -2.66 41.72 -5.13
N ASP A 226 -1.37 41.74 -5.49
CA ASP A 226 -0.79 42.82 -6.28
C ASP A 226 -1.64 43.08 -7.55
N SER A 227 -2.08 44.32 -7.72
CA SER A 227 -2.97 44.74 -8.81
C SER A 227 -2.33 44.61 -10.20
N ARG A 228 -1.00 44.45 -10.24
CA ARG A 228 -0.22 44.12 -11.44
C ARG A 228 -0.46 42.70 -11.93
N VAL A 229 -1.05 41.82 -11.11
CA VAL A 229 -1.39 40.44 -11.46
C VAL A 229 -2.79 40.40 -12.07
N ARG A 230 -2.88 39.90 -13.30
CA ARG A 230 -4.16 39.61 -13.96
C ARG A 230 -4.50 38.14 -13.81
N THR A 231 -5.73 37.85 -13.37
CA THR A 231 -6.20 36.49 -13.12
C THR A 231 -7.28 36.08 -14.12
N ASN A 232 -7.24 34.82 -14.55
CA ASN A 232 -8.28 34.18 -15.32
C ASN A 232 -8.56 32.81 -14.69
N CYS A 233 -9.61 32.72 -13.87
CA CYS A 233 -9.92 31.52 -13.09
C CYS A 233 -11.43 31.32 -13.03
N SER A 234 -11.90 30.20 -13.57
CA SER A 234 -13.28 29.74 -13.48
C SER A 234 -13.27 28.23 -13.31
N VAL A 235 -13.67 27.77 -12.12
CA VAL A 235 -13.63 26.36 -11.73
C VAL A 235 -15.06 25.87 -11.51
N GLY A 236 -15.46 24.87 -12.29
CA GLY A 236 -16.75 24.19 -12.14
C GLY A 236 -16.68 23.03 -11.15
N ASN A 237 -17.73 22.21 -11.14
CA ASN A 237 -17.87 21.05 -10.25
C ASN A 237 -18.08 19.72 -11.01
N THR A 238 -17.76 19.68 -12.31
CA THR A 238 -17.91 18.49 -13.13
C THR A 238 -16.81 17.47 -12.83
N VAL A 239 -17.18 16.29 -12.33
CA VAL A 239 -16.24 15.21 -12.00
C VAL A 239 -15.40 14.81 -13.23
N GLY A 240 -14.09 14.66 -13.03
CA GLY A 240 -13.13 14.28 -14.07
C GLY A 240 -12.56 15.46 -14.85
N GLU A 241 -13.16 16.65 -14.75
CA GLU A 241 -12.64 17.85 -15.40
C GLU A 241 -11.48 18.46 -14.61
N THR A 242 -10.52 19.03 -15.35
CA THR A 242 -9.42 19.81 -14.78
C THR A 242 -9.49 21.24 -15.32
N TYR A 243 -9.77 22.18 -14.42
CA TYR A 243 -9.81 23.61 -14.73
C TYR A 243 -8.43 24.21 -14.55
N THR A 244 -8.04 25.16 -15.41
CA THR A 244 -6.76 25.86 -15.29
C THR A 244 -7.02 27.32 -14.98
N CYS A 245 -6.54 27.78 -13.83
CA CYS A 245 -6.51 29.17 -13.41
C CYS A 245 -5.15 29.77 -13.75
N GLU A 246 -5.14 30.90 -14.44
CA GLU A 246 -3.91 31.58 -14.86
C GLU A 246 -3.72 32.90 -14.10
N TYR A 247 -2.46 33.18 -13.72
CA TYR A 247 -2.05 34.38 -13.00
C TYR A 247 -0.85 34.97 -13.75
N SER A 248 -1.01 36.17 -14.31
CA SER A 248 0.00 36.83 -15.13
C SER A 248 0.44 38.12 -14.47
N PHE A 249 1.70 38.18 -14.04
CA PHE A 249 2.29 39.34 -13.37
C PHE A 249 2.98 40.27 -14.38
N TYR A 250 2.57 41.54 -14.39
CA TYR A 250 3.12 42.57 -15.28
C TYR A 250 3.89 43.64 -14.52
N ASN A 251 5.07 44.01 -14.98
CA ASN A 251 5.77 45.21 -14.50
C ASN A 251 5.91 46.21 -15.66
N ASN A 252 5.45 47.44 -15.45
CA ASN A 252 5.41 48.50 -16.48
C ASN A 252 4.82 48.03 -17.82
N GLY A 253 3.77 47.20 -17.78
CA GLY A 253 3.10 46.65 -18.96
C GLY A 253 3.79 45.46 -19.61
N THR A 254 4.98 45.06 -19.16
CA THR A 254 5.70 43.88 -19.64
C THR A 254 5.38 42.67 -18.77
N LEU A 255 5.07 41.52 -19.38
CA LEU A 255 4.87 40.27 -18.64
C LEU A 255 6.20 39.82 -18.04
N VAL A 256 6.27 39.73 -16.71
CA VAL A 256 7.47 39.30 -15.98
C VAL A 256 7.41 37.80 -15.71
N ASN A 257 6.30 37.34 -15.12
CA ASN A 257 6.11 35.94 -14.78
C ASN A 257 4.65 35.51 -14.93
N LYS A 258 4.43 34.23 -15.25
CA LYS A 258 3.12 33.60 -15.30
C LYS A 258 3.13 32.35 -14.42
N ARG A 259 2.04 32.15 -13.69
CA ARG A 259 1.74 30.95 -12.91
C ARG A 259 0.39 30.39 -13.30
N THR A 260 0.26 29.08 -13.11
CA THR A 260 -0.99 28.37 -13.37
C THR A 260 -1.32 27.49 -12.19
N ARG A 261 -2.60 27.44 -11.82
CA ARG A 261 -3.13 26.45 -10.91
C ARG A 261 -4.11 25.56 -11.66
N ARG A 262 -3.93 24.26 -11.59
CA ARG A 262 -4.84 23.25 -12.10
C ARG A 262 -5.69 22.73 -10.96
N VAL A 263 -7.00 22.70 -11.18
CA VAL A 263 -7.98 22.23 -10.20
C VAL A 263 -8.74 21.07 -10.82
N THR A 264 -8.41 19.85 -10.39
CA THR A 264 -9.08 18.63 -10.83
C THR A 264 -10.25 18.32 -9.91
N VAL A 265 -11.43 18.15 -10.49
CA VAL A 265 -12.63 17.80 -9.72
C VAL A 265 -12.76 16.28 -9.64
N VAL A 266 -12.87 15.77 -8.41
CA VAL A 266 -12.93 14.33 -8.12
C VAL A 266 -14.19 13.99 -7.34
N PRO A 267 -14.69 12.74 -7.43
CA PRO A 267 -15.77 12.30 -6.56
C PRO A 267 -15.24 12.14 -5.12
N ALA A 268 -16.09 12.37 -4.13
CA ALA A 268 -15.75 12.08 -2.73
C ALA A 268 -15.51 10.57 -2.49
N GLU A 269 -16.36 9.74 -3.10
CA GLU A 269 -16.27 8.28 -3.10
C GLU A 269 -16.67 7.78 -4.49
N THR A 270 -15.99 6.73 -4.98
CA THR A 270 -16.40 6.02 -6.21
C THR A 270 -16.90 4.65 -5.84
N ASP A 271 -18.20 4.43 -6.02
CA ASP A 271 -18.92 3.22 -5.63
C ASP A 271 -19.25 2.32 -6.83
N TYR A 272 -19.11 1.01 -6.61
CA TYR A 272 -19.35 -0.03 -7.60
C TYR A 272 -20.35 -1.05 -7.04
N GLN A 273 -21.57 -0.99 -7.56
CA GLN A 273 -22.60 -2.00 -7.33
C GLN A 273 -22.50 -3.12 -8.35
N TYR A 274 -23.14 -4.25 -8.07
CA TYR A 274 -23.22 -5.37 -9.01
C TYR A 274 -23.92 -4.97 -10.32
N THR A 275 -23.28 -5.27 -11.45
CA THR A 275 -23.82 -5.03 -12.80
C THR A 275 -23.84 -6.27 -13.69
N GLY A 276 -23.32 -7.41 -13.23
CA GLY A 276 -23.16 -8.62 -14.04
C GLY A 276 -22.01 -8.58 -15.05
N GLN A 277 -21.21 -7.51 -15.03
CA GLN A 277 -20.09 -7.32 -15.96
C GLN A 277 -18.92 -6.59 -15.29
N GLU A 278 -17.82 -6.46 -16.03
CA GLU A 278 -16.66 -5.67 -15.63
C GLU A 278 -17.02 -4.19 -15.48
N GLN A 279 -16.46 -3.56 -14.45
CA GLN A 279 -16.47 -2.11 -14.28
C GLN A 279 -15.03 -1.59 -14.19
N VAL A 280 -14.82 -0.31 -14.49
CA VAL A 280 -13.48 0.28 -14.57
C VAL A 280 -13.32 1.41 -13.55
N PHE A 281 -12.18 1.42 -12.87
CA PHE A 281 -11.71 2.53 -12.05
C PHE A 281 -10.42 3.09 -12.66
N ILE A 282 -10.45 4.39 -12.98
CA ILE A 282 -9.27 5.16 -13.34
C ILE A 282 -9.07 6.19 -12.21
N PRO A 283 -7.93 6.18 -11.51
CA PRO A 283 -7.64 7.16 -10.48
C PRO A 283 -7.70 8.57 -11.08
N PRO A 284 -8.51 9.50 -10.56
CA PRO A 284 -8.61 10.82 -11.16
C PRO A 284 -7.33 11.66 -10.97
N VAL A 285 -6.52 11.37 -9.95
CA VAL A 285 -5.28 12.08 -9.62
C VAL A 285 -4.23 11.13 -9.05
N ASN A 286 -2.98 11.60 -8.95
CA ASN A 286 -1.95 10.91 -8.18
C ASN A 286 -2.29 10.97 -6.69
N GLY A 287 -2.40 9.82 -6.04
CA GLY A 287 -2.76 9.82 -4.64
C GLY A 287 -2.79 8.46 -3.97
N THR A 288 -3.04 8.50 -2.66
CA THR A 288 -3.28 7.32 -1.84
C THR A 288 -4.78 7.04 -1.82
N TYR A 289 -5.18 5.85 -2.23
CA TYR A 289 -6.57 5.42 -2.27
C TYR A 289 -6.83 4.32 -1.24
N LYS A 290 -7.91 4.46 -0.47
CA LYS A 290 -8.51 3.35 0.26
C LYS A 290 -9.39 2.56 -0.70
N VAL A 291 -9.18 1.25 -0.74
CA VAL A 291 -10.02 0.31 -1.48
C VAL A 291 -10.75 -0.55 -0.47
N GLU A 292 -12.06 -0.69 -0.62
CA GLU A 292 -12.93 -1.52 0.22
C GLU A 292 -13.78 -2.42 -0.65
N LEU A 293 -13.76 -3.72 -0.38
CA LEU A 293 -14.52 -4.73 -1.12
C LEU A 293 -15.37 -5.56 -0.16
N TRP A 294 -16.59 -5.86 -0.58
CA TRP A 294 -17.51 -6.78 0.08
C TRP A 294 -17.87 -7.89 -0.90
N GLY A 295 -17.59 -9.15 -0.54
CA GLY A 295 -17.99 -10.32 -1.33
C GLY A 295 -19.49 -10.56 -1.23
N ALA A 296 -20.07 -11.31 -2.16
CA ALA A 296 -21.51 -11.57 -2.15
C ALA A 296 -21.90 -12.68 -1.17
N GLN A 297 -23.13 -12.61 -0.70
CA GLN A 297 -23.76 -13.71 0.02
C GLN A 297 -24.01 -14.89 -0.93
N GLY A 298 -23.94 -16.12 -0.41
CA GLY A 298 -24.53 -17.30 -1.06
C GLY A 298 -26.00 -17.11 -1.40
N GLY A 299 -26.55 -17.94 -2.28
CA GLY A 299 -27.91 -17.79 -2.75
C GLY A 299 -28.99 -18.07 -1.70
N GLY A 300 -30.15 -17.45 -1.88
CA GLY A 300 -31.29 -17.52 -0.95
C GLY A 300 -31.05 -16.81 0.38
N SER A 301 -32.01 -16.90 1.31
CA SER A 301 -31.92 -16.21 2.61
C SER A 301 -30.85 -16.79 3.54
N TYR A 302 -30.44 -18.05 3.30
CA TYR A 302 -29.50 -18.80 4.12
C TYR A 302 -28.14 -19.00 3.45
N GLY A 303 -27.81 -18.22 2.42
CA GLY A 303 -26.45 -18.17 1.92
C GLY A 303 -25.48 -17.69 2.99
N GLY A 304 -24.25 -18.24 3.00
CA GLY A 304 -23.18 -17.69 3.82
C GLY A 304 -22.91 -16.24 3.42
N ASN A 305 -22.74 -15.35 4.39
CA ASN A 305 -22.44 -13.94 4.10
C ASN A 305 -21.05 -13.78 3.49
N GLY A 306 -20.89 -12.76 2.64
CA GLY A 306 -19.60 -12.44 2.05
C GLY A 306 -18.64 -11.78 3.03
N ALA A 307 -17.34 -11.93 2.76
CA ALA A 307 -16.26 -11.31 3.52
C ALA A 307 -16.08 -9.84 3.15
N TYR A 308 -15.29 -9.13 3.95
CA TYR A 308 -14.83 -7.76 3.70
C TYR A 308 -13.31 -7.71 3.65
N THR A 309 -12.78 -6.94 2.69
CA THR A 309 -11.36 -6.59 2.63
C THR A 309 -11.18 -5.10 2.41
N SER A 310 -10.17 -4.52 3.05
CA SER A 310 -9.76 -3.14 2.77
C SER A 310 -8.26 -2.95 2.84
N GLY A 311 -7.76 -1.92 2.19
CA GLY A 311 -6.36 -1.48 2.30
C GLY A 311 -6.12 -0.16 1.57
N THR A 312 -4.93 0.39 1.73
CA THR A 312 -4.49 1.64 1.09
C THR A 312 -3.40 1.38 0.05
N ILE A 313 -3.51 2.01 -1.12
CA ILE A 313 -2.56 1.85 -2.24
C ILE A 313 -2.35 3.17 -2.98
N ASN A 314 -1.14 3.39 -3.49
CA ASN A 314 -0.81 4.55 -4.31
C ASN A 314 -1.14 4.26 -5.77
N LEU A 315 -1.92 5.15 -6.38
CA LEU A 315 -2.37 5.03 -7.77
C LEU A 315 -2.14 6.33 -8.53
N THR A 316 -2.05 6.23 -9.85
CA THR A 316 -1.86 7.38 -10.76
C THR A 316 -2.90 7.34 -11.89
N PRO A 317 -3.23 8.47 -12.55
CA PRO A 317 -4.21 8.51 -13.64
C PRO A 317 -3.85 7.68 -14.88
N SER A 318 -2.60 7.26 -15.02
CA SER A 318 -2.16 6.35 -16.08
C SER A 318 -2.56 4.89 -15.82
N GLU A 319 -3.05 4.59 -14.61
CA GLU A 319 -3.42 3.23 -14.23
C GLU A 319 -4.90 2.96 -14.49
N THR A 320 -5.19 1.75 -14.93
CA THR A 320 -6.56 1.25 -15.09
C THR A 320 -6.72 0.05 -14.19
N LEU A 321 -7.71 0.10 -13.31
CA LEU A 321 -8.11 -1.02 -12.47
C LEU A 321 -9.47 -1.52 -12.90
N TYR A 322 -9.63 -2.84 -12.91
CA TYR A 322 -10.89 -3.49 -13.27
C TYR A 322 -11.54 -4.05 -12.03
N VAL A 323 -12.83 -3.76 -11.85
CA VAL A 323 -13.62 -4.10 -10.68
C VAL A 323 -14.69 -5.12 -11.09
N TYR A 324 -14.71 -6.25 -10.38
CA TYR A 324 -15.70 -7.30 -10.58
C TYR A 324 -16.45 -7.49 -9.27
N VAL A 325 -17.73 -7.13 -9.27
CA VAL A 325 -18.57 -7.20 -8.07
C VAL A 325 -19.33 -8.51 -8.04
N GLY A 326 -19.26 -9.24 -6.93
CA GLY A 326 -19.84 -10.57 -6.81
C GLY A 326 -21.37 -10.58 -6.86
N GLU A 327 -21.95 -11.62 -7.47
CA GLU A 327 -23.40 -11.83 -7.49
C GLU A 327 -23.87 -12.67 -6.31
N HIS A 328 -24.99 -12.27 -5.72
CA HIS A 328 -25.86 -13.12 -4.91
C HIS A 328 -27.03 -13.55 -5.79
N LYS A 329 -27.39 -14.83 -5.73
CA LYS A 329 -28.52 -15.39 -6.48
C LYS A 329 -29.76 -15.56 -5.61
N ALA A 330 -30.93 -15.31 -6.19
CA ALA A 330 -32.19 -15.57 -5.53
C ALA A 330 -32.35 -17.07 -5.21
N ARG A 331 -33.23 -17.38 -4.26
CA ARG A 331 -33.59 -18.76 -3.94
C ARG A 331 -34.06 -19.50 -5.20
N GLY A 332 -33.51 -20.70 -5.43
CA GLY A 332 -33.87 -21.54 -6.58
C GLY A 332 -33.19 -21.18 -7.90
N ASP A 333 -32.42 -20.08 -7.96
CA ASP A 333 -31.53 -19.83 -9.11
C ASP A 333 -30.27 -20.67 -8.97
N VAL A 334 -30.19 -21.71 -9.80
CA VAL A 334 -29.15 -22.74 -9.75
C VAL A 334 -27.90 -22.39 -10.57
N ALA A 335 -27.90 -21.30 -11.34
CA ALA A 335 -26.76 -20.99 -12.19
C ALA A 335 -25.52 -20.61 -11.38
N VAL A 336 -24.35 -20.66 -12.02
CA VAL A 336 -23.10 -20.08 -11.48
C VAL A 336 -23.33 -18.60 -11.23
N ALA A 337 -22.98 -18.13 -10.03
CA ALA A 337 -23.03 -16.71 -9.70
C ALA A 337 -21.84 -15.98 -10.31
N PHE A 338 -22.09 -14.79 -10.85
CA PHE A 338 -21.06 -13.94 -11.43
C PHE A 338 -19.89 -13.73 -10.46
N ASN A 339 -18.69 -13.78 -11.02
CA ASN A 339 -17.42 -13.75 -10.32
C ASN A 339 -17.17 -14.91 -9.35
N GLY A 340 -17.58 -16.11 -9.75
CA GLY A 340 -17.01 -17.36 -9.25
C GLY A 340 -17.78 -18.06 -8.15
N GLY A 341 -19.06 -17.73 -7.91
CA GLY A 341 -19.91 -18.54 -7.03
C GLY A 341 -20.38 -19.79 -7.76
N GLY A 342 -20.17 -20.97 -7.17
CA GLY A 342 -20.53 -22.24 -7.80
C GLY A 342 -22.04 -22.42 -7.96
N SER A 343 -22.47 -23.14 -9.00
CA SER A 343 -23.89 -23.47 -9.21
C SER A 343 -24.41 -24.40 -8.11
N SER A 344 -25.69 -24.30 -7.74
CA SER A 344 -26.39 -25.44 -7.16
C SER A 344 -26.88 -26.39 -8.25
N MET A 345 -27.32 -27.58 -7.86
CA MET A 345 -28.02 -28.50 -8.75
C MET A 345 -29.22 -29.12 -8.05
N LEU A 346 -30.29 -29.27 -8.84
CA LEU A 346 -31.56 -29.88 -8.45
C LEU A 346 -31.83 -30.97 -9.49
N GLU A 347 -32.01 -32.23 -9.05
CA GLU A 347 -32.54 -33.27 -9.94
C GLU A 347 -34.00 -32.92 -10.25
N ASN A 348 -34.54 -33.34 -11.41
CA ASN A 348 -35.94 -33.13 -11.83
C ASN A 348 -36.94 -33.89 -10.93
N SER A 349 -36.94 -33.61 -9.63
CA SER A 349 -37.91 -34.12 -8.66
C SER A 349 -38.94 -33.04 -8.32
N HIS A 350 -40.02 -33.49 -7.70
CA HIS A 350 -41.25 -32.79 -7.35
C HIS A 350 -41.14 -31.24 -7.22
N PRO A 351 -42.12 -30.44 -7.67
CA PRO A 351 -42.16 -28.97 -7.51
C PRO A 351 -41.81 -28.46 -6.09
N ASP A 352 -41.97 -29.30 -5.07
CA ASP A 352 -41.68 -29.03 -3.65
C ASP A 352 -40.19 -29.19 -3.25
N ASP A 353 -39.34 -29.69 -4.15
CA ASP A 353 -37.88 -29.88 -3.96
C ASP A 353 -37.04 -28.78 -4.63
N ILE A 354 -37.61 -28.00 -5.56
CA ILE A 354 -36.91 -27.03 -6.43
C ILE A 354 -36.27 -25.84 -5.67
N ASN A 355 -36.52 -25.71 -4.37
CA ASN A 355 -36.19 -24.49 -3.62
C ASN A 355 -35.30 -24.74 -2.39
N ARG A 356 -34.54 -25.85 -2.37
CA ARG A 356 -33.78 -26.25 -1.16
C ARG A 356 -32.31 -25.92 -1.21
N TYR A 357 -31.66 -26.04 -2.37
CA TYR A 357 -30.22 -25.89 -2.53
C TYR A 357 -29.89 -24.67 -3.37
N ASN A 358 -28.94 -23.88 -2.90
CA ASN A 358 -28.66 -22.57 -3.48
C ASN A 358 -27.21 -22.47 -3.98
N SER A 359 -27.00 -21.64 -5.00
CA SER A 359 -25.67 -21.35 -5.54
C SER A 359 -24.78 -20.66 -4.50
N GLY A 360 -23.48 -20.74 -4.67
CA GLY A 360 -22.53 -19.91 -3.93
C GLY A 360 -22.55 -18.45 -4.41
N GLY A 361 -22.10 -17.54 -3.55
CA GLY A 361 -21.96 -16.12 -3.86
C GLY A 361 -20.64 -15.83 -4.56
N GLY A 362 -20.66 -14.87 -5.48
CA GLY A 362 -19.47 -14.38 -6.16
C GLY A 362 -18.49 -13.64 -5.25
N ALA A 363 -17.21 -13.68 -5.58
CA ALA A 363 -16.23 -12.80 -4.97
C ALA A 363 -16.38 -11.37 -5.49
N THR A 364 -15.89 -10.39 -4.74
CA THR A 364 -15.65 -9.05 -5.27
C THR A 364 -14.15 -8.80 -5.32
N ASP A 365 -13.62 -8.38 -6.47
CA ASP A 365 -12.18 -8.24 -6.65
C ASP A 365 -11.77 -7.04 -7.52
N VAL A 366 -10.50 -6.67 -7.39
CA VAL A 366 -9.82 -5.66 -8.20
C VAL A 366 -8.67 -6.32 -8.97
N ARG A 367 -8.59 -6.04 -10.27
CA ARG A 367 -7.64 -6.64 -11.23
C ARG A 367 -6.85 -5.59 -11.99
N LEU A 368 -5.71 -6.01 -12.53
CA LEU A 368 -4.90 -5.21 -13.46
C LEU A 368 -5.18 -5.54 -14.93
N VAL A 369 -5.83 -6.68 -15.20
CA VAL A 369 -6.19 -7.12 -16.55
C VAL A 369 -7.69 -7.41 -16.59
N GLY A 370 -8.37 -6.79 -17.55
CA GLY A 370 -9.81 -6.95 -17.77
C GLY A 370 -10.20 -8.16 -18.62
N GLY A 371 -11.45 -8.18 -19.06
CA GLY A 371 -12.11 -9.22 -19.85
C GLY A 371 -13.23 -9.94 -19.11
N SER A 372 -13.61 -11.13 -19.58
CA SER A 372 -14.58 -11.98 -18.89
C SER A 372 -14.11 -12.27 -17.47
N TRP A 373 -15.01 -12.21 -16.48
CA TRP A 373 -14.68 -12.46 -15.06
C TRP A 373 -13.91 -13.77 -14.82
N SER A 374 -14.11 -14.75 -15.70
CA SER A 374 -13.58 -16.11 -15.58
C SER A 374 -12.25 -16.33 -16.31
N ASN A 375 -11.74 -15.34 -17.05
CA ASN A 375 -10.51 -15.49 -17.82
C ASN A 375 -9.28 -15.66 -16.91
N LEU A 376 -8.33 -16.50 -17.31
CA LEU A 376 -7.18 -16.83 -16.47
C LEU A 376 -6.29 -15.60 -16.23
N ASN A 377 -5.98 -14.82 -17.27
CA ASN A 377 -5.14 -13.63 -17.16
C ASN A 377 -5.71 -12.60 -16.18
N GLY A 378 -7.03 -12.37 -16.23
CA GLY A 378 -7.71 -11.50 -15.27
C GLY A 378 -7.61 -12.07 -13.86
N LEU A 379 -8.01 -13.33 -13.65
CA LEU A 379 -7.95 -13.99 -12.35
C LEU A 379 -6.54 -13.98 -11.73
N GLN A 380 -5.50 -14.11 -12.55
CA GLN A 380 -4.12 -14.07 -12.08
C GLN A 380 -3.67 -12.66 -11.67
N SER A 381 -4.26 -11.63 -12.28
CA SER A 381 -3.94 -10.22 -12.02
C SER A 381 -4.70 -9.60 -10.82
N ARG A 382 -5.38 -10.42 -10.00
CA ARG A 382 -6.14 -9.97 -8.84
C ARG A 382 -5.21 -9.46 -7.75
N ILE A 383 -5.38 -8.20 -7.35
CA ILE A 383 -4.57 -7.55 -6.31
C ILE A 383 -5.30 -7.44 -4.96
N MET A 384 -6.63 -7.54 -4.95
CA MET A 384 -7.46 -7.61 -3.75
C MET A 384 -8.75 -8.40 -4.04
N VAL A 385 -9.19 -9.25 -3.10
CA VAL A 385 -10.36 -10.12 -3.21
C VAL A 385 -11.10 -10.21 -1.88
N ALA A 386 -12.38 -9.85 -1.88
CA ALA A 386 -13.34 -10.19 -0.84
C ALA A 386 -14.13 -11.45 -1.24
N ALA A 387 -14.02 -12.51 -0.44
CA ALA A 387 -14.64 -13.79 -0.74
C ALA A 387 -16.16 -13.79 -0.64
N GLY A 388 -16.82 -14.52 -1.53
CA GLY A 388 -18.24 -14.85 -1.42
C GLY A 388 -18.50 -16.03 -0.49
N GLY A 389 -19.69 -16.10 0.08
CA GLY A 389 -20.12 -17.24 0.90
C GLY A 389 -20.69 -18.39 0.08
N GLY A 390 -20.67 -19.59 0.65
CA GLY A 390 -21.27 -20.78 0.06
C GLY A 390 -22.80 -20.76 0.12
N GLY A 391 -23.41 -21.56 -0.75
CA GLY A 391 -24.87 -21.68 -0.84
C GLY A 391 -25.46 -22.40 0.37
N GLY A 392 -26.60 -21.89 0.85
CA GLY A 392 -27.34 -22.45 1.98
C GLY A 392 -28.28 -23.58 1.61
N TYR A 393 -28.92 -24.13 2.62
CA TYR A 393 -30.00 -25.11 2.51
C TYR A 393 -31.27 -24.59 3.19
N GLU A 394 -32.42 -24.68 2.52
CA GLU A 394 -33.69 -24.11 2.98
C GLU A 394 -34.87 -25.10 2.83
N LEU A 395 -35.38 -25.59 3.96
CA LEU A 395 -36.53 -26.51 4.07
C LEU A 395 -37.54 -26.02 5.12
N ALA A 396 -38.83 -26.33 4.94
CA ALA A 396 -39.88 -25.94 5.89
C ALA A 396 -39.71 -26.52 7.31
N ALA A 397 -38.94 -27.61 7.46
CA ALA A 397 -38.67 -28.28 8.75
C ALA A 397 -37.24 -28.07 9.27
N GLY A 398 -36.40 -27.27 8.58
CA GLY A 398 -35.02 -27.00 8.99
C GLY A 398 -34.23 -26.17 7.98
N GLU A 399 -33.34 -25.30 8.48
CA GLU A 399 -32.57 -24.35 7.68
C GLU A 399 -31.10 -24.42 8.09
N THR A 400 -30.18 -24.25 7.15
CA THR A 400 -28.76 -24.15 7.50
C THR A 400 -28.01 -23.24 6.57
N THR A 401 -27.25 -22.35 7.19
CA THR A 401 -26.45 -21.37 6.49
C THR A 401 -25.28 -22.03 5.77
N GLY A 402 -24.98 -21.56 4.56
CA GLY A 402 -23.71 -21.83 3.90
C GLY A 402 -22.51 -21.32 4.70
N GLY A 403 -21.33 -21.86 4.41
CA GLY A 403 -20.08 -21.34 4.95
C GLY A 403 -19.85 -19.91 4.47
N ALA A 404 -19.61 -18.96 5.38
CA ALA A 404 -19.34 -17.58 5.02
C ALA A 404 -18.02 -17.42 4.23
N GLY A 405 -17.92 -16.35 3.43
CA GLY A 405 -16.64 -15.93 2.87
C GLY A 405 -15.64 -15.70 3.99
N GLY A 406 -14.41 -16.16 3.82
CA GLY A 406 -13.39 -16.13 4.88
C GLY A 406 -12.27 -15.12 4.64
N THR A 407 -11.36 -15.04 5.61
CA THR A 407 -10.12 -14.27 5.49
C THR A 407 -9.09 -15.10 4.71
N LEU A 408 -8.02 -15.59 5.33
CA LEU A 408 -7.03 -16.46 4.67
C LEU A 408 -7.61 -17.83 4.27
N THR A 409 -8.65 -18.27 5.00
CA THR A 409 -9.38 -19.50 4.75
C THR A 409 -10.87 -19.23 4.82
N GLY A 410 -11.61 -19.75 3.84
CA GLY A 410 -13.07 -19.75 3.81
C GLY A 410 -13.67 -20.50 4.99
N ILE A 411 -14.91 -20.17 5.34
CA ILE A 411 -15.62 -20.93 6.37
C ILE A 411 -16.20 -22.20 5.74
N ASP A 412 -15.98 -23.33 6.40
CA ASP A 412 -16.53 -24.63 5.99
C ASP A 412 -18.06 -24.59 5.90
N GLY A 413 -18.61 -25.48 5.09
CA GLY A 413 -20.05 -25.75 5.07
C GLY A 413 -20.53 -26.38 6.39
N LYS A 414 -21.81 -26.71 6.45
CA LYS A 414 -22.44 -27.36 7.60
C LYS A 414 -23.24 -28.57 7.14
N VAL A 415 -23.49 -29.50 8.06
CA VAL A 415 -24.30 -30.71 7.84
C VAL A 415 -25.50 -30.71 8.78
N ILE A 416 -26.64 -31.15 8.27
CA ILE A 416 -27.89 -31.40 8.99
C ILE A 416 -28.25 -32.86 8.81
N GLY A 417 -28.44 -33.62 9.89
CA GLY A 417 -28.84 -35.04 9.83
C GLY A 417 -27.73 -36.02 10.24
N ALA A 418 -27.92 -37.30 9.92
CA ALA A 418 -27.06 -38.39 10.39
C ALA A 418 -25.70 -38.45 9.65
N SER A 419 -24.71 -39.01 10.35
CA SER A 419 -23.29 -38.89 10.05
C SER A 419 -22.79 -39.85 8.95
N ASP A 420 -23.00 -39.50 7.69
CA ASP A 420 -22.33 -40.11 6.52
C ASP A 420 -21.93 -39.08 5.43
N VAL A 421 -21.94 -37.77 5.78
CA VAL A 421 -21.54 -36.68 4.88
C VAL A 421 -20.28 -36.00 5.38
N THR A 422 -19.29 -35.90 4.51
CA THR A 422 -18.10 -35.05 4.73
C THR A 422 -18.44 -33.60 4.40
N VAL A 423 -18.06 -32.71 5.30
CA VAL A 423 -18.31 -31.27 5.19
C VAL A 423 -17.47 -30.65 4.06
N ALA A 424 -18.10 -29.84 3.22
CA ALA A 424 -17.39 -29.02 2.24
C ALA A 424 -16.42 -28.06 2.94
N LYS A 425 -15.19 -27.97 2.43
CA LYS A 425 -14.15 -27.15 3.05
C LYS A 425 -14.05 -25.77 2.43
N GLY A 426 -13.66 -24.78 3.23
CA GLY A 426 -13.36 -23.45 2.76
C GLY A 426 -12.14 -23.41 1.83
N GLY A 427 -12.14 -22.45 0.88
CA GLY A 427 -10.96 -22.17 0.07
C GLY A 427 -9.79 -21.68 0.93
N THR A 428 -8.55 -21.96 0.52
CA THR A 428 -7.33 -21.53 1.24
C THR A 428 -6.54 -20.50 0.43
N GLN A 429 -5.33 -20.14 0.84
CA GLN A 429 -4.46 -19.31 0.02
C GLN A 429 -3.80 -20.06 -1.15
N THR A 430 -3.82 -21.39 -1.15
CA THR A 430 -3.08 -22.18 -2.16
C THR A 430 -3.92 -23.18 -2.93
N ALA A 431 -5.11 -23.52 -2.43
CA ALA A 431 -5.99 -24.50 -3.04
C ALA A 431 -7.46 -24.17 -2.77
N GLY A 432 -8.32 -24.61 -3.70
CA GLY A 432 -9.75 -24.59 -3.50
C GLY A 432 -10.19 -25.55 -2.41
N GLY A 433 -11.31 -25.22 -1.79
CA GLY A 433 -11.90 -26.04 -0.75
C GLY A 433 -12.39 -27.38 -1.29
N THR A 434 -12.11 -28.47 -0.59
CA THR A 434 -12.58 -29.79 -1.01
C THR A 434 -14.10 -29.87 -0.97
N GLY A 435 -14.72 -30.36 -2.05
CA GLY A 435 -16.15 -30.62 -2.07
C GLY A 435 -16.56 -31.66 -1.02
N GLY A 436 -17.73 -31.47 -0.43
CA GLY A 436 -18.34 -32.43 0.47
C GLY A 436 -18.77 -33.70 -0.29
N SER A 437 -18.80 -34.82 0.42
CA SER A 437 -19.14 -36.12 -0.15
C SER A 437 -20.09 -36.87 0.78
N GLY A 438 -21.17 -37.40 0.22
CA GLY A 438 -22.05 -38.36 0.89
C GLY A 438 -22.35 -39.56 -0.01
N SER A 439 -23.13 -40.52 0.50
CA SER A 439 -23.49 -41.76 -0.20
C SER A 439 -24.32 -41.54 -1.48
N TYR A 440 -25.02 -40.40 -1.61
CA TYR A 440 -25.88 -40.11 -2.74
C TYR A 440 -25.22 -39.20 -3.78
N ALA A 441 -24.55 -38.13 -3.34
CA ALA A 441 -23.77 -37.29 -4.24
C ALA A 441 -22.58 -36.60 -3.55
N LYS A 442 -21.62 -36.23 -4.39
CA LYS A 442 -20.41 -35.49 -4.05
C LYS A 442 -20.36 -34.18 -4.83
N GLY A 443 -20.07 -33.09 -4.13
CA GLY A 443 -19.86 -31.78 -4.74
C GLY A 443 -18.45 -31.62 -5.30
N ASP A 444 -18.32 -30.72 -6.28
CA ASP A 444 -17.02 -30.38 -6.81
C ASP A 444 -16.21 -29.57 -5.78
N SER A 445 -14.88 -29.73 -5.84
CA SER A 445 -13.98 -28.85 -5.13
C SER A 445 -13.95 -27.47 -5.77
N GLY A 446 -13.69 -26.44 -4.96
CA GLY A 446 -13.34 -25.13 -5.48
C GLY A 446 -12.01 -25.15 -6.23
N ALA A 447 -11.73 -24.05 -6.92
CA ALA A 447 -10.50 -23.81 -7.67
C ALA A 447 -10.05 -22.36 -7.52
N PHE A 448 -8.95 -21.99 -8.17
CA PHE A 448 -8.50 -20.62 -8.24
C PHE A 448 -9.58 -19.73 -8.86
N GLY A 449 -10.09 -18.76 -8.10
CA GLY A 449 -11.12 -17.83 -8.56
C GLY A 449 -12.54 -18.38 -8.65
N ARG A 450 -12.79 -19.64 -8.30
CA ARG A 450 -14.09 -20.29 -8.53
C ARG A 450 -14.47 -21.24 -7.40
N GLY A 451 -15.70 -21.14 -6.91
CA GLY A 451 -16.30 -22.11 -6.00
C GLY A 451 -16.65 -23.41 -6.72
N GLY A 452 -16.76 -24.49 -5.95
CA GLY A 452 -17.19 -25.79 -6.45
C GLY A 452 -18.65 -25.78 -6.87
N ASN A 453 -18.98 -26.47 -7.95
CA ASN A 453 -20.35 -26.65 -8.40
C ASN A 453 -21.02 -27.84 -7.71
N GLY A 454 -22.33 -27.77 -7.54
CA GLY A 454 -23.18 -28.80 -6.96
C GLY A 454 -23.33 -30.09 -7.77
N GLY A 455 -22.46 -30.41 -8.73
CA GLY A 455 -22.45 -31.72 -9.39
C GLY A 455 -23.78 -32.10 -10.05
N SER A 456 -24.31 -33.31 -9.80
CA SER A 456 -25.45 -33.87 -10.56
C SER A 456 -26.79 -33.97 -9.79
N LYS A 457 -26.81 -33.83 -8.46
CA LYS A 457 -28.01 -34.10 -7.63
C LYS A 457 -28.00 -33.38 -6.27
N TYR A 458 -28.96 -32.49 -6.03
CA TYR A 458 -29.29 -31.88 -4.71
C TYR A 458 -28.10 -31.32 -3.91
N LEU A 459 -27.34 -30.38 -4.47
CA LEU A 459 -26.17 -29.79 -3.79
C LEU A 459 -26.15 -28.27 -3.89
N SER A 460 -25.64 -27.63 -2.85
CA SER A 460 -25.37 -26.20 -2.79
C SER A 460 -23.95 -25.90 -3.27
N GLY A 461 -23.79 -24.80 -4.02
CA GLY A 461 -22.51 -24.38 -4.59
C GLY A 461 -21.57 -23.75 -3.57
N GLY A 462 -20.27 -23.85 -3.82
CA GLY A 462 -19.23 -23.18 -3.03
C GLY A 462 -19.11 -21.69 -3.37
N GLY A 463 -18.73 -20.86 -2.41
CA GLY A 463 -18.51 -19.43 -2.60
C GLY A 463 -17.22 -19.12 -3.37
N GLY A 464 -17.24 -18.04 -4.17
CA GLY A 464 -16.06 -17.54 -4.87
C GLY A 464 -15.02 -16.93 -3.93
N GLY A 465 -13.77 -16.83 -4.39
CA GLY A 465 -12.69 -16.22 -3.61
C GLY A 465 -11.38 -16.19 -4.37
N TYR A 466 -10.27 -15.87 -3.71
CA TYR A 466 -8.93 -16.08 -4.25
C TYR A 466 -8.78 -17.55 -4.65
N TYR A 467 -9.13 -18.43 -3.73
CA TYR A 467 -9.61 -19.78 -4.03
C TYR A 467 -11.03 -19.95 -3.51
N GLY A 468 -11.90 -20.56 -4.31
CA GLY A 468 -13.28 -20.80 -3.91
C GLY A 468 -13.44 -21.96 -2.94
N GLY A 469 -14.55 -21.97 -2.22
CA GLY A 469 -14.94 -23.07 -1.33
C GLY A 469 -15.48 -24.27 -2.11
N GLY A 470 -15.53 -25.43 -1.46
CA GLY A 470 -16.15 -26.63 -2.02
C GLY A 470 -17.68 -26.56 -2.04
N ALA A 471 -18.30 -27.29 -2.97
CA ALA A 471 -19.75 -27.55 -2.96
C ALA A 471 -20.11 -28.58 -1.88
N SER A 472 -21.39 -28.65 -1.50
CA SER A 472 -21.88 -29.60 -0.50
C SER A 472 -21.79 -31.06 -0.96
N GLY A 473 -21.96 -32.00 -0.03
CA GLY A 473 -22.31 -33.40 -0.30
C GLY A 473 -23.73 -33.71 0.20
N VAL A 474 -24.30 -34.85 -0.18
CA VAL A 474 -25.63 -35.27 0.29
C VAL A 474 -25.68 -36.79 0.51
N ALA A 475 -26.37 -37.21 1.57
CA ALA A 475 -26.65 -38.61 1.89
C ALA A 475 -28.14 -38.75 2.26
N THR A 476 -28.62 -39.98 2.43
CA THR A 476 -30.01 -40.24 2.85
C THR A 476 -30.34 -39.47 4.13
N ASP A 477 -31.47 -38.76 4.13
CA ASP A 477 -31.96 -37.93 5.24
C ASP A 477 -30.96 -36.89 5.78
N THR A 478 -29.96 -36.51 4.97
CA THR A 478 -28.87 -35.61 5.38
C THR A 478 -28.62 -34.55 4.33
N ALA A 479 -28.69 -33.28 4.73
CA ALA A 479 -28.37 -32.13 3.87
C ALA A 479 -27.06 -31.47 4.31
N ALA A 480 -26.28 -30.97 3.36
CA ALA A 480 -25.12 -30.14 3.67
C ALA A 480 -25.08 -28.89 2.80
N THR A 481 -24.27 -27.91 3.23
CA THR A 481 -24.16 -26.62 2.57
C THR A 481 -22.78 -26.42 1.93
N GLY A 482 -22.71 -25.49 0.98
CA GLY A 482 -21.45 -25.11 0.35
C GLY A 482 -20.57 -24.32 1.31
N ALA A 483 -19.26 -24.38 1.12
CA ALA A 483 -18.29 -23.62 1.89
C ALA A 483 -17.96 -22.27 1.22
N GLY A 484 -17.46 -21.31 1.98
CA GLY A 484 -17.03 -20.01 1.46
C GLY A 484 -15.63 -20.02 0.84
N GLY A 485 -15.32 -19.00 0.03
CA GLY A 485 -13.98 -18.80 -0.51
C GLY A 485 -13.02 -18.11 0.46
N SER A 486 -11.74 -18.04 0.09
CA SER A 486 -10.73 -17.23 0.78
C SER A 486 -10.61 -15.82 0.18
N SER A 487 -10.30 -14.84 1.02
CA SER A 487 -9.92 -13.50 0.62
C SER A 487 -8.43 -13.39 0.31
N PHE A 488 -8.04 -12.31 -0.37
CA PHE A 488 -6.65 -12.00 -0.68
C PHE A 488 -6.43 -10.49 -0.69
N ILE A 489 -5.31 -10.02 -0.18
CA ILE A 489 -4.85 -8.64 -0.30
C ILE A 489 -3.35 -8.71 -0.58
N SER A 490 -2.91 -8.17 -1.71
CA SER A 490 -1.48 -8.11 -2.03
C SER A 490 -0.72 -7.36 -0.92
N GLY A 491 0.30 -8.01 -0.34
CA GLY A 491 1.08 -7.48 0.78
C GLY A 491 0.59 -7.84 2.17
N TYR A 492 -0.61 -8.42 2.30
CA TYR A 492 -1.15 -8.77 3.61
C TYR A 492 -0.49 -10.03 4.17
N THR A 493 -0.12 -9.99 5.45
CA THR A 493 0.58 -11.11 6.09
C THR A 493 -0.27 -12.38 6.08
N GLY A 494 0.32 -13.49 5.65
CA GLY A 494 -0.35 -14.79 5.53
C GLY A 494 -0.98 -15.05 4.16
N CYS A 495 -1.13 -14.03 3.30
CA CYS A 495 -1.50 -14.26 1.90
C CYS A 495 -0.36 -14.92 1.12
N ASN A 496 -0.72 -15.70 0.11
CA ASN A 496 0.24 -16.32 -0.82
C ASN A 496 -0.12 -15.92 -2.25
N ALA A 497 0.67 -15.01 -2.81
CA ALA A 497 0.51 -14.56 -4.17
C ALA A 497 1.13 -15.56 -5.15
N ILE A 498 0.61 -15.54 -6.36
CA ILE A 498 1.16 -16.26 -7.50
C ILE A 498 2.14 -15.38 -8.29
N ASP A 499 3.06 -16.02 -9.02
CA ASP A 499 3.84 -15.38 -10.06
C ASP A 499 3.04 -15.21 -11.37
N LYS A 500 3.67 -14.62 -12.39
CA LYS A 500 3.06 -14.41 -13.71
C LYS A 500 2.65 -15.70 -14.43
N ASP A 501 3.20 -16.85 -14.02
CA ASP A 501 2.95 -18.16 -14.61
C ASP A 501 1.91 -18.95 -13.79
N GLY A 502 1.42 -18.39 -12.67
CA GLY A 502 0.39 -18.98 -11.81
C GLY A 502 0.92 -19.81 -10.65
N ASN A 503 2.23 -19.82 -10.38
CA ASN A 503 2.81 -20.60 -9.31
C ASN A 503 2.86 -19.81 -7.99
N HIS A 504 2.55 -20.47 -6.88
CA HIS A 504 2.65 -19.87 -5.56
C HIS A 504 4.07 -19.48 -5.20
N THR A 505 4.24 -18.24 -4.73
CA THR A 505 5.55 -17.67 -4.41
C THR A 505 5.95 -17.87 -2.95
N GLY A 506 5.00 -18.26 -2.09
CA GLY A 506 5.17 -18.29 -0.64
C GLY A 506 5.24 -16.89 -0.01
N LYS A 507 4.91 -15.84 -0.77
CA LYS A 507 4.99 -14.43 -0.36
C LYS A 507 3.67 -13.71 -0.69
N PRO A 508 3.28 -12.69 0.07
CA PRO A 508 1.99 -12.02 -0.15
C PRO A 508 2.01 -10.98 -1.28
N GLN A 509 3.17 -10.59 -1.79
CA GLN A 509 3.28 -9.53 -2.80
C GLN A 509 2.92 -10.05 -4.20
N HIS A 510 1.94 -9.41 -4.82
CA HIS A 510 1.56 -9.66 -6.20
C HIS A 510 2.72 -9.36 -7.17
N TYR A 511 2.85 -10.16 -8.24
CA TYR A 511 3.99 -10.10 -9.18
C TYR A 511 4.16 -8.73 -9.88
N SER A 512 3.11 -7.91 -9.94
CA SER A 512 3.17 -6.56 -10.51
C SER A 512 3.88 -5.54 -9.60
N GLY A 513 4.19 -5.89 -8.35
CA GLY A 513 4.70 -4.97 -7.34
C GLY A 513 3.62 -4.09 -6.69
N LYS A 514 2.34 -4.22 -7.08
CA LYS A 514 1.23 -3.53 -6.41
C LYS A 514 0.97 -4.17 -5.06
N VAL A 515 1.13 -3.39 -3.99
CA VAL A 515 1.06 -3.85 -2.60
C VAL A 515 0.20 -2.88 -1.80
N PHE A 516 -0.71 -3.40 -0.99
CA PHE A 516 -1.53 -2.60 -0.08
C PHE A 516 -0.83 -2.43 1.27
N SER A 517 -1.01 -1.26 1.86
CA SER A 517 -0.74 -0.97 3.26
C SER A 517 -2.05 -0.96 4.06
N ASN A 518 -1.96 -1.01 5.39
CA ASN A 518 -3.12 -0.94 6.30
C ASN A 518 -4.24 -1.96 5.95
N GLY A 519 -3.83 -3.14 5.48
CA GLY A 519 -4.75 -4.17 5.05
C GLY A 519 -5.60 -4.68 6.22
N LYS A 520 -6.89 -4.95 5.97
CA LYS A 520 -7.82 -5.55 6.91
C LYS A 520 -8.69 -6.57 6.19
N MET A 521 -8.89 -7.74 6.81
CA MET A 521 -9.84 -8.74 6.36
C MET A 521 -10.81 -9.06 7.49
N VAL A 522 -12.10 -9.18 7.17
CA VAL A 522 -13.13 -9.62 8.10
C VAL A 522 -13.94 -10.71 7.40
N ALA A 523 -14.01 -11.91 8.00
CA ALA A 523 -14.84 -12.99 7.48
C ALA A 523 -16.33 -12.59 7.53
N GLY A 524 -17.17 -13.20 6.70
CA GLY A 524 -18.61 -12.95 6.67
C GLY A 524 -19.36 -13.35 7.96
N THR A 525 -18.69 -14.00 8.92
CA THR A 525 -19.22 -14.23 10.27
C THR A 525 -19.00 -13.06 11.22
N GLY A 526 -18.14 -12.10 10.87
CA GLY A 526 -17.75 -10.97 11.69
C GLY A 526 -18.55 -9.70 11.40
N SER A 527 -18.54 -8.77 12.35
CA SER A 527 -19.05 -7.42 12.14
C SER A 527 -18.06 -6.60 11.28
N MET A 528 -18.57 -6.01 10.20
CA MET A 528 -17.80 -5.23 9.23
C MET A 528 -18.46 -3.87 8.95
N PRO A 529 -17.73 -2.89 8.39
CA PRO A 529 -18.32 -1.64 7.95
C PRO A 529 -19.42 -1.90 6.91
N SER A 530 -20.52 -1.15 7.00
CA SER A 530 -21.56 -1.14 5.97
C SER A 530 -21.27 -0.05 4.95
N TYR A 531 -21.41 -0.36 3.66
CA TYR A 531 -21.32 0.64 2.58
C TYR A 531 -22.47 1.66 2.60
N LYS A 532 -23.50 1.44 3.45
CA LYS A 532 -24.58 2.40 3.74
C LYS A 532 -24.34 3.22 5.01
N GLY A 533 -23.16 3.10 5.64
CA GLY A 533 -22.84 3.67 6.94
C GLY A 533 -23.12 2.73 8.11
N GLY A 534 -22.36 2.86 9.20
CA GLY A 534 -22.45 1.98 10.37
C GLY A 534 -21.75 0.63 10.18
N THR A 535 -22.29 -0.42 10.80
CA THR A 535 -21.75 -1.79 10.73
C THR A 535 -22.82 -2.79 10.30
N MET A 536 -22.40 -3.92 9.74
CA MET A 536 -23.26 -5.06 9.36
C MET A 536 -22.62 -6.41 9.72
N PRO A 537 -23.42 -7.45 10.00
CA PRO A 537 -22.93 -8.80 10.29
C PRO A 537 -22.66 -9.58 9.01
N GLY A 538 -21.45 -9.49 8.46
CA GLY A 538 -21.19 -10.01 7.11
C GLY A 538 -21.90 -9.19 6.02
N ASN A 539 -21.50 -9.38 4.76
CA ASN A 539 -22.25 -8.80 3.65
C ASN A 539 -23.39 -9.74 3.20
N SER A 540 -24.63 -9.26 3.30
CA SER A 540 -25.84 -9.91 2.77
C SER A 540 -26.23 -9.33 1.42
N GLY A 541 -26.62 -10.17 0.46
CA GLY A 541 -26.91 -9.77 -0.93
C GLY A 541 -25.67 -9.65 -1.80
N HIS A 542 -25.76 -8.84 -2.87
CA HIS A 542 -24.68 -8.66 -3.83
C HIS A 542 -23.42 -8.08 -3.17
N GLY A 543 -22.28 -8.30 -3.82
CA GLY A 543 -21.04 -7.64 -3.45
C GLY A 543 -21.09 -6.12 -3.64
N TYR A 544 -20.03 -5.46 -3.20
CA TYR A 544 -19.86 -4.02 -3.35
C TYR A 544 -18.38 -3.68 -3.39
N ALA A 545 -17.99 -2.60 -4.08
CA ALA A 545 -16.66 -2.05 -3.98
C ALA A 545 -16.68 -0.52 -3.88
N ARG A 546 -15.72 0.05 -3.15
CA ARG A 546 -15.56 1.50 -2.95
C ARG A 546 -14.09 1.89 -3.06
N PHE A 547 -13.86 3.00 -3.76
CA PHE A 547 -12.58 3.70 -3.79
C PHE A 547 -12.74 5.08 -3.16
N THR A 548 -11.87 5.41 -2.21
CA THR A 548 -11.85 6.71 -1.53
C THR A 548 -10.45 7.30 -1.62
N LEU A 549 -10.33 8.50 -2.19
CA LEU A 549 -9.06 9.24 -2.21
C LEU A 549 -8.76 9.79 -0.81
N LEU A 550 -7.62 9.40 -0.24
CA LEU A 550 -7.18 9.79 1.11
C LEU A 550 -6.14 10.90 1.12
N SER A 551 -5.28 11.00 0.11
CA SER A 551 -4.28 12.06 -0.01
C SER A 551 -3.84 12.25 -1.45
N ILE A 552 -3.47 13.47 -1.80
CA ILE A 552 -2.93 13.85 -3.10
C ILE A 552 -1.42 13.98 -2.96
N VAL A 553 -0.68 13.36 -3.87
CA VAL A 553 0.78 13.44 -3.91
C VAL A 553 1.18 14.24 -5.14
N SER A 554 1.70 15.46 -4.93
CA SER A 554 2.28 16.25 -6.02
C SER A 554 3.74 15.85 -6.24
N SER A 555 4.07 15.44 -7.47
CA SER A 555 5.45 15.37 -7.94
C SER A 555 5.87 16.78 -8.33
N ASN A 556 6.87 17.33 -7.63
CA ASN A 556 7.60 18.52 -8.10
C ASN A 556 8.49 18.19 -9.29
#